data_AF-A0A7U9PZL1-F1
#
_entry.id   AF-A0A7U9PZL1-F1
#
_cell.length_a   1.000
_cell.length_b   1.000
_cell.length_c   1.000
_cell.angle_alpha   90.00
_cell.angle_beta   90.00
_cell.angle_gamma   90.00
#
_symmetry.space_group_name_H-M   'P 1'
#
loop_
_entity.id
_entity.type
_entity.pdbx_description
1 polymer ?
#
loop_
_entity_poly.entity_id
_entity_poly.type
_entity_poly.pdbx_seq_one_letter_code
_entity_poly.pdbx_strand_id
1 'polypeptide(L)'
;MTKDHGYVFEVDPHDIRAARAPRPVRALGRYAHEAVVVDPKRGHLYLTEDADRPNGLLYRWTPPHGFQHGRGRLRTLADDAGVLAAPRCFDSGGRFVDDLSRATKTGTVYGVDWIEVPDRDARTTPVRKQFGDRDVTRARKLEGMWWADGGAYIVSSYARAESPVRHDGQVWFYDPRRRTLTLKVLLGVNPDPGRDGAFDGPDNITVSPYGGLIIAEDGEGVQHLFGATDDGRTYPIARNDLNIGTADDPAYSEFTGPVFSPDGRTLFANIQEPGVMLAITGPWRRQR
;
A
#
# COMPACT_ATOMS: atom_id res chain seq x y z
N MET A 1 28.14 -4.53 -2.28
CA MET A 1 27.21 -5.41 -1.54
C MET A 1 27.35 -6.84 -2.07
N THR A 2 27.29 -7.88 -1.22
CA THR A 2 27.54 -9.29 -1.62
C THR A 2 26.30 -10.19 -1.56
N LYS A 3 25.13 -9.66 -1.18
CA LYS A 3 23.86 -10.40 -1.08
C LYS A 3 22.79 -9.75 -1.95
N ASP A 4 21.85 -10.56 -2.44
CA ASP A 4 20.65 -10.07 -3.10
C ASP A 4 19.70 -9.41 -2.09
N HIS A 5 19.03 -8.32 -2.50
CA HIS A 5 18.09 -7.52 -1.71
C HIS A 5 16.71 -7.44 -2.36
N GLY A 6 15.72 -6.88 -1.66
CA GLY A 6 14.34 -6.74 -2.13
C GLY A 6 13.41 -7.85 -1.63
N TYR A 7 13.62 -8.35 -0.42
CA TYR A 7 12.81 -9.42 0.19
C TYR A 7 12.10 -8.91 1.45
N VAL A 8 10.97 -9.53 1.76
CA VAL A 8 10.31 -9.39 3.08
C VAL A 8 11.11 -10.16 4.13
N PHE A 9 11.16 -9.60 5.35
CA PHE A 9 11.74 -10.24 6.52
C PHE A 9 10.69 -10.34 7.63
N GLU A 10 10.58 -11.51 8.25
CA GLU A 10 9.82 -11.66 9.49
C GLU A 10 10.73 -11.33 10.68
N VAL A 11 10.44 -10.22 11.36
CA VAL A 11 11.17 -9.75 12.53
C VAL A 11 10.27 -9.84 13.75
N ASP A 12 10.77 -10.47 14.81
CA ASP A 12 10.00 -10.74 16.01
C ASP A 12 10.44 -9.82 17.17
N PRO A 13 9.65 -8.81 17.55
CA PRO A 13 10.05 -7.85 18.59
C PRO A 13 10.14 -8.49 19.98
N HIS A 14 9.55 -9.67 20.19
CA HIS A 14 9.57 -10.38 21.46
C HIS A 14 10.59 -11.55 21.48
N ASP A 15 11.26 -11.83 20.36
CA ASP A 15 12.39 -12.77 20.27
C ASP A 15 13.61 -12.06 19.66
N ILE A 16 14.37 -11.38 20.52
CA ILE A 16 15.55 -10.61 20.13
C ILE A 16 16.59 -11.46 19.40
N ARG A 17 16.71 -12.76 19.73
CA ARG A 17 17.67 -13.64 19.05
C ARG A 17 17.26 -13.86 17.60
N ALA A 18 15.97 -14.10 17.36
CA ALA A 18 15.43 -14.17 16.01
C ALA A 18 15.55 -12.83 15.26
N ALA A 19 15.25 -11.71 15.92
CA ALA A 19 15.28 -10.38 15.31
C ALA A 19 16.67 -9.91 14.90
N ARG A 20 17.74 -10.39 15.54
CA ARG A 20 19.13 -10.02 15.20
C ARG A 20 19.66 -10.66 13.91
N ALA A 21 19.05 -11.75 13.46
CA ALA A 21 19.49 -12.48 12.27
C ALA A 21 18.27 -12.96 11.46
N PRO A 22 17.41 -12.04 10.98
CA PRO A 22 16.24 -12.43 10.21
C PRO A 22 16.68 -13.01 8.86
N ARG A 23 15.90 -13.96 8.36
CA ARG A 23 16.11 -14.57 7.04
C ARG A 23 15.10 -13.98 6.05
N PRO A 24 15.50 -13.74 4.78
CA PRO A 24 14.55 -13.30 3.76
C PRO A 24 13.49 -14.38 3.54
N VAL A 25 12.23 -13.99 3.47
CA VAL A 25 11.11 -14.88 3.14
C VAL A 25 10.95 -14.91 1.62
N ARG A 26 11.84 -15.66 0.95
CA ARG A 26 11.94 -15.74 -0.52
C ARG A 26 10.64 -16.22 -1.19
N ALA A 27 9.81 -16.97 -0.47
CA ALA A 27 8.48 -17.38 -0.89
C ALA A 27 7.58 -16.22 -1.33
N LEU A 28 7.80 -15.01 -0.79
CA LEU A 28 7.04 -13.79 -1.10
C LEU A 28 7.60 -13.02 -2.30
N GLY A 29 8.70 -13.49 -2.88
CA GLY A 29 9.33 -12.92 -4.07
C GLY A 29 10.26 -11.74 -3.80
N ARG A 30 10.96 -11.32 -4.86
CA ARG A 30 11.99 -10.28 -4.85
C ARG A 30 11.62 -9.09 -5.73
N TYR A 31 11.31 -7.96 -5.10
CA TYR A 31 10.96 -6.69 -5.77
C TYR A 31 11.06 -5.54 -4.76
N ALA A 32 10.69 -4.33 -5.19
CA ALA A 32 10.59 -3.16 -4.31
C ALA A 32 9.30 -3.28 -3.48
N HIS A 33 9.33 -4.12 -2.44
CA HIS A 33 8.20 -4.28 -1.52
C HIS A 33 7.97 -2.99 -0.75
N GLU A 34 6.72 -2.53 -0.71
CA GLU A 34 6.33 -1.38 0.12
C GLU A 34 5.58 -1.85 1.36
N ALA A 35 4.44 -2.53 1.17
CA ALA A 35 3.65 -3.06 2.29
C ALA A 35 3.31 -4.54 2.12
N VAL A 36 3.05 -5.20 3.25
CA VAL A 36 2.51 -6.56 3.32
C VAL A 36 1.40 -6.63 4.36
N VAL A 37 0.26 -7.21 3.98
CA VAL A 37 -0.85 -7.47 4.89
C VAL A 37 -1.25 -8.94 4.89
N VAL A 38 -1.73 -9.42 6.03
CA VAL A 38 -2.10 -10.82 6.24
C VAL A 38 -3.62 -10.94 6.33
N ASP A 39 -4.24 -11.83 5.53
CA ASP A 39 -5.60 -12.32 5.76
C ASP A 39 -5.57 -13.29 6.96
N PRO A 40 -6.06 -12.91 8.15
CA PRO A 40 -5.96 -13.75 9.34
C PRO A 40 -6.85 -15.00 9.25
N LYS A 41 -7.83 -15.03 8.34
CA LYS A 41 -8.73 -16.16 8.16
C LYS A 41 -8.14 -17.21 7.20
N ARG A 42 -7.54 -16.78 6.10
CA ARG A 42 -7.04 -17.69 5.04
C ARG A 42 -5.53 -17.87 5.04
N GLY A 43 -4.79 -17.00 5.73
CA GLY A 43 -3.32 -16.97 5.69
C GLY A 43 -2.75 -16.50 4.35
N HIS A 44 -3.57 -15.90 3.48
CA HIS A 44 -3.07 -15.23 2.28
C HIS A 44 -2.36 -13.95 2.68
N LEU A 45 -1.28 -13.63 1.97
CA LEU A 45 -0.59 -12.35 2.11
C LEU A 45 -0.85 -11.53 0.86
N TYR A 46 -1.03 -10.23 1.01
CA TYR A 46 -1.10 -9.29 -0.10
C TYR A 46 0.05 -8.30 0.03
N LEU A 47 0.69 -7.97 -1.10
CA LEU A 47 1.92 -7.18 -1.14
C LEU A 47 1.87 -6.16 -2.25
N THR A 48 2.47 -5.00 -2.04
CA THR A 48 2.61 -3.93 -3.04
C THR A 48 4.04 -3.83 -3.54
N GLU A 49 4.20 -3.56 -4.84
CA GLU A 49 5.48 -3.18 -5.44
C GLU A 49 5.47 -1.73 -5.86
N ASP A 50 6.30 -0.92 -5.19
CA ASP A 50 6.55 0.46 -5.57
C ASP A 50 7.60 0.51 -6.71
N ALA A 51 7.12 0.59 -7.95
CA ALA A 51 7.98 0.57 -9.11
C ALA A 51 7.43 1.34 -10.32
N ASP A 52 8.38 1.82 -11.14
CA ASP A 52 8.08 2.80 -12.18
C ASP A 52 8.03 2.27 -13.62
N ARG A 53 8.93 1.38 -14.04
CA ARG A 53 8.99 0.97 -15.47
C ARG A 53 9.16 -0.54 -15.64
N PRO A 54 8.13 -1.27 -16.12
CA PRO A 54 6.72 -0.85 -16.17
C PRO A 54 6.20 -0.52 -14.75
N ASN A 55 4.99 0.04 -14.67
CA ASN A 55 4.28 0.23 -13.40
C ASN A 55 4.29 -1.05 -12.53
N GLY A 56 4.33 -0.84 -11.22
CA GLY A 56 4.30 -1.88 -10.20
C GLY A 56 3.05 -2.76 -10.23
N LEU A 57 3.07 -3.79 -9.38
CA LEU A 57 2.00 -4.78 -9.28
C LEU A 57 1.56 -4.94 -7.83
N LEU A 58 0.28 -5.24 -7.66
CA LEU A 58 -0.24 -5.87 -6.45
C LEU A 58 0.07 -7.36 -6.55
N TYR A 59 0.39 -7.99 -5.43
CA TYR A 59 0.59 -9.43 -5.36
C TYR A 59 -0.30 -10.06 -4.31
N ARG A 60 -0.63 -11.34 -4.53
CA ARG A 60 -1.17 -12.25 -3.54
C ARG A 60 -0.27 -13.45 -3.44
N TRP A 61 0.18 -13.75 -2.24
CA TRP A 61 0.78 -15.03 -1.90
C TRP A 61 -0.25 -15.95 -1.22
N THR A 62 -0.43 -17.13 -1.79
CA THR A 62 -1.28 -18.21 -1.26
C THR A 62 -0.38 -19.23 -0.55
N PRO A 63 -0.64 -19.56 0.73
CA PRO A 63 0.18 -20.51 1.46
C PRO A 63 0.06 -21.94 0.90
N PRO A 64 1.11 -22.78 1.04
CA PRO A 64 1.04 -24.18 0.68
C PRO A 64 0.04 -24.92 1.59
N HIS A 65 -0.48 -26.05 1.10
CA HIS A 65 -1.43 -26.86 1.85
C HIS A 65 -0.87 -27.27 3.22
N GLY A 66 -1.69 -27.11 4.28
CA GLY A 66 -1.32 -27.43 5.65
C GLY A 66 -0.47 -26.39 6.38
N PHE A 67 -0.06 -25.30 5.71
CA PHE A 67 0.60 -24.19 6.40
C PHE A 67 -0.39 -23.42 7.29
N GLN A 68 0.05 -23.14 8.51
CA GLN A 68 -0.65 -22.28 9.45
C GLN A 68 0.19 -21.02 9.66
N HIS A 69 -0.41 -19.86 9.38
CA HIS A 69 0.22 -18.57 9.61
C HIS A 69 0.36 -18.28 11.12
N GLY A 70 1.16 -17.28 11.46
CA GLY A 70 1.40 -16.86 12.84
C GLY A 70 2.85 -16.46 13.08
N ARG A 71 3.12 -16.01 14.32
CA ARG A 71 4.43 -15.51 14.75
C ARG A 71 5.54 -16.56 14.51
N GLY A 72 6.56 -16.18 13.74
CA GLY A 72 7.74 -16.98 13.47
C GLY A 72 7.53 -18.11 12.47
N ARG A 73 6.40 -18.14 11.75
CA ARG A 73 6.04 -19.21 10.81
C ARG A 73 6.51 -18.94 9.39
N LEU A 74 6.59 -17.68 8.96
CA LEU A 74 6.99 -17.36 7.59
C LEU A 74 8.46 -17.72 7.34
N ARG A 75 9.32 -17.51 8.33
CA ARG A 75 10.75 -17.90 8.27
C ARG A 75 11.01 -19.40 8.13
N THR A 76 9.99 -20.26 8.31
CA THR A 76 10.11 -21.72 8.13
C THR A 76 9.74 -22.19 6.73
N LEU A 77 9.27 -21.30 5.87
CA LEU A 77 8.92 -21.62 4.49
C LEU A 77 10.17 -21.99 3.69
N ALA A 78 10.03 -22.96 2.79
CA ALA A 78 10.98 -23.13 1.69
C ALA A 78 10.92 -21.92 0.75
N ASP A 79 11.98 -21.68 -0.01
CA ASP A 79 12.11 -20.48 -0.84
C ASP A 79 11.04 -20.39 -1.94
N ASP A 80 10.51 -21.52 -2.40
CA ASP A 80 9.49 -21.66 -3.43
C ASP A 80 8.08 -21.98 -2.87
N ALA A 81 7.91 -21.99 -1.54
CA ALA A 81 6.67 -22.41 -0.91
C ALA A 81 5.48 -21.51 -1.27
N GLY A 82 4.31 -22.12 -1.47
CA GLY A 82 3.09 -21.41 -1.83
C GLY A 82 3.12 -20.84 -3.26
N VAL A 83 2.10 -20.05 -3.61
CA VAL A 83 1.93 -19.50 -4.96
C VAL A 83 1.89 -17.98 -4.87
N LEU A 84 2.82 -17.30 -5.55
CA LEU A 84 2.79 -15.85 -5.73
C LEU A 84 2.06 -15.53 -7.05
N ALA A 85 1.13 -14.60 -7.03
CA ALA A 85 0.34 -14.22 -8.20
C ALA A 85 0.08 -12.71 -8.25
N ALA A 86 -0.09 -12.17 -9.46
CA ALA A 86 -0.47 -10.79 -9.74
C ALA A 86 -1.91 -10.71 -10.27
N PRO A 87 -2.65 -9.60 -10.06
CA PRO A 87 -4.05 -9.52 -10.43
C PRO A 87 -4.22 -9.31 -11.94
N ARG A 88 -5.33 -9.84 -12.44
CA ARG A 88 -5.90 -9.49 -13.74
C ARG A 88 -7.33 -9.02 -13.51
N CYS A 89 -7.57 -7.75 -13.81
CA CYS A 89 -8.81 -7.06 -13.48
C CYS A 89 -9.73 -6.93 -14.68
N PHE A 90 -11.03 -6.92 -14.41
CA PHE A 90 -12.08 -6.77 -15.43
C PHE A 90 -13.13 -5.76 -14.99
N ASP A 91 -13.60 -4.93 -15.93
CA ASP A 91 -14.72 -4.03 -15.70
C ASP A 91 -16.06 -4.77 -15.62
N SER A 92 -17.15 -4.04 -15.36
CA SER A 92 -18.50 -4.62 -15.28
C SER A 92 -18.99 -5.26 -16.58
N GLY A 93 -18.36 -4.95 -17.73
CA GLY A 93 -18.63 -5.58 -19.02
C GLY A 93 -17.74 -6.78 -19.32
N GLY A 94 -16.89 -7.21 -18.37
CA GLY A 94 -15.94 -8.30 -18.55
C GLY A 94 -14.72 -7.93 -19.40
N ARG A 95 -14.49 -6.64 -19.66
CA ARG A 95 -13.33 -6.20 -20.43
C ARG A 95 -12.13 -6.06 -19.51
N PHE A 96 -10.98 -6.55 -19.98
CA PHE A 96 -9.72 -6.45 -19.26
C PHE A 96 -9.34 -4.99 -19.00
N VAL A 97 -8.86 -4.73 -17.78
CA VAL A 97 -8.33 -3.44 -17.31
C VAL A 97 -6.82 -3.62 -17.12
N ASP A 98 -6.03 -2.99 -17.97
CA ASP A 98 -4.55 -3.01 -17.94
C ASP A 98 -3.95 -2.15 -16.84
N ASP A 99 -4.64 -1.08 -16.41
CA ASP A 99 -4.14 -0.16 -15.38
C ASP A 99 -5.27 0.38 -14.51
N LEU A 100 -5.06 0.42 -13.19
CA LEU A 100 -6.06 0.89 -12.21
C LEU A 100 -6.40 2.38 -12.37
N SER A 101 -5.50 3.19 -12.91
CA SER A 101 -5.74 4.62 -13.14
C SER A 101 -6.97 4.89 -14.03
N ARG A 102 -7.39 3.91 -14.84
CA ARG A 102 -8.60 4.00 -15.67
C ARG A 102 -9.89 4.25 -14.87
N ALA A 103 -9.89 3.98 -13.56
CA ALA A 103 -11.01 4.34 -12.70
C ALA A 103 -10.97 5.82 -12.30
N THR A 104 -11.95 6.58 -12.77
CA THR A 104 -12.07 8.03 -12.54
C THR A 104 -13.19 8.42 -11.60
N LYS A 105 -13.81 7.43 -10.92
CA LYS A 105 -14.95 7.66 -10.02
C LYS A 105 -14.89 6.72 -8.83
N THR A 106 -15.03 7.26 -7.62
CA THR A 106 -15.19 6.46 -6.41
C THR A 106 -16.39 5.52 -6.53
N GLY A 107 -16.26 4.31 -5.98
CA GLY A 107 -17.24 3.24 -6.13
C GLY A 107 -17.11 2.43 -7.43
N THR A 108 -16.17 2.74 -8.34
CA THR A 108 -15.83 1.84 -9.45
C THR A 108 -15.37 0.48 -8.90
N VAL A 109 -15.91 -0.61 -9.46
CA VAL A 109 -15.60 -1.98 -9.06
C VAL A 109 -14.99 -2.74 -10.24
N TYR A 110 -13.89 -3.44 -9.98
CA TYR A 110 -13.29 -4.40 -10.90
C TYR A 110 -13.35 -5.81 -10.32
N GLY A 111 -13.67 -6.80 -11.16
CA GLY A 111 -13.50 -8.22 -10.84
C GLY A 111 -12.03 -8.62 -10.95
N VAL A 112 -11.58 -9.57 -10.11
CA VAL A 112 -10.16 -9.93 -9.98
C VAL A 112 -9.92 -11.43 -10.17
N ASP A 113 -9.15 -11.75 -11.19
CA ASP A 113 -8.43 -13.02 -11.35
C ASP A 113 -6.97 -12.86 -10.91
N TRP A 114 -6.28 -13.99 -10.69
CA TRP A 114 -4.89 -14.02 -10.25
C TRP A 114 -4.07 -14.88 -11.20
N ILE A 115 -2.98 -14.32 -11.73
CA ILE A 115 -2.05 -14.97 -12.63
C ILE A 115 -0.77 -15.26 -11.88
N GLU A 116 -0.32 -16.51 -11.92
CA GLU A 116 0.89 -16.95 -11.22
C GLU A 116 2.13 -16.23 -11.74
N VAL A 117 3.00 -15.84 -10.81
CA VAL A 117 4.31 -15.25 -11.10
C VAL A 117 5.27 -16.35 -11.56
N PRO A 118 5.83 -16.28 -12.79
CA PRO A 118 6.70 -17.34 -13.30
C PRO A 118 8.00 -17.55 -12.50
N ASP A 119 8.72 -16.47 -12.19
CA ASP A 119 9.93 -16.49 -11.37
C ASP A 119 9.84 -15.40 -10.28
N ARG A 120 9.52 -15.82 -9.05
CA ARG A 120 9.41 -14.89 -7.92
C ARG A 120 10.75 -14.37 -7.42
N ASP A 121 11.86 -15.08 -7.65
CA ASP A 121 13.19 -14.67 -7.15
C ASP A 121 13.82 -13.61 -8.06
N ALA A 122 13.40 -13.55 -9.33
CA ALA A 122 13.58 -12.42 -10.24
C ALA A 122 15.04 -11.94 -10.34
N ARG A 123 16.00 -12.87 -10.24
CA ARG A 123 17.44 -12.56 -10.22
C ARG A 123 17.92 -11.93 -11.52
N THR A 124 17.28 -12.30 -12.62
CA THR A 124 17.59 -11.80 -13.98
C THR A 124 16.53 -10.82 -14.46
N THR A 125 15.25 -11.22 -14.40
CA THR A 125 14.11 -10.42 -14.86
C THR A 125 13.23 -10.02 -13.67
N PRO A 126 13.09 -8.72 -13.35
CA PRO A 126 12.17 -8.25 -12.32
C PRO A 126 10.77 -8.83 -12.49
N VAL A 127 10.09 -9.21 -11.40
CA VAL A 127 8.78 -9.88 -11.43
C VAL A 127 7.79 -9.18 -12.37
N ARG A 128 7.61 -7.86 -12.22
CA ARG A 128 6.68 -7.09 -13.06
C ARG A 128 6.98 -7.08 -14.56
N LYS A 129 8.20 -7.44 -14.97
CA LYS A 129 8.66 -7.49 -16.38
C LYS A 129 8.50 -8.87 -17.01
N GLN A 130 8.04 -9.87 -16.25
CA GLN A 130 7.84 -11.24 -16.75
C GLN A 130 6.49 -11.42 -17.46
N PHE A 131 5.62 -10.42 -17.38
CA PHE A 131 4.27 -10.42 -17.94
C PHE A 131 4.19 -9.57 -19.20
N GLY A 132 3.41 -10.00 -20.18
CA GLY A 132 3.00 -9.18 -21.32
C GLY A 132 1.93 -8.15 -20.94
N ASP A 133 1.68 -7.20 -21.84
CA ASP A 133 0.80 -6.04 -21.60
C ASP A 133 -0.67 -6.40 -21.33
N ARG A 134 -1.09 -7.64 -21.64
CA ARG A 134 -2.48 -8.10 -21.46
C ARG A 134 -2.63 -9.22 -20.43
N ASP A 135 -1.57 -9.51 -19.68
CA ASP A 135 -1.58 -10.60 -18.70
C ASP A 135 -2.08 -10.13 -17.33
N VAL A 136 -1.65 -8.93 -16.90
CA VAL A 136 -1.84 -8.41 -15.53
C VAL A 136 -2.28 -6.96 -15.53
N THR A 137 -3.00 -6.56 -14.49
CA THR A 137 -3.38 -5.17 -14.22
C THR A 137 -2.30 -4.50 -13.38
N ARG A 138 -1.88 -3.31 -13.82
CA ARG A 138 -0.84 -2.51 -13.17
C ARG A 138 -1.42 -1.33 -12.42
N ALA A 139 -0.62 -0.76 -11.54
CA ALA A 139 -0.86 0.56 -10.98
C ALA A 139 0.49 1.23 -10.70
N ARG A 140 0.50 2.55 -10.75
CA ARG A 140 1.68 3.35 -10.46
C ARG A 140 1.83 3.53 -8.95
N LYS A 141 3.09 3.49 -8.46
CA LYS A 141 3.47 3.79 -7.07
C LYS A 141 2.50 3.09 -6.09
N LEU A 142 2.52 1.75 -6.09
CA LEU A 142 1.67 0.97 -5.18
C LEU A 142 2.35 0.92 -3.82
N GLU A 143 1.71 1.48 -2.80
CA GLU A 143 2.39 1.76 -1.54
C GLU A 143 1.72 1.13 -0.31
N GLY A 144 1.37 1.94 0.69
CA GLY A 144 0.73 1.52 1.92
C GLY A 144 -0.46 0.57 1.72
N MET A 145 -0.57 -0.38 2.66
CA MET A 145 -1.68 -1.31 2.74
C MET A 145 -2.17 -1.47 4.17
N TRP A 146 -3.45 -1.78 4.32
CA TRP A 146 -4.03 -2.13 5.62
C TRP A 146 -5.08 -3.24 5.50
N TRP A 147 -5.01 -4.23 6.38
CA TRP A 147 -6.06 -5.25 6.46
C TRP A 147 -7.13 -4.86 7.47
N ALA A 148 -8.37 -4.69 7.00
CA ALA A 148 -9.55 -4.50 7.83
C ALA A 148 -10.81 -4.88 7.05
N ASP A 149 -11.96 -4.91 7.73
CA ASP A 149 -13.27 -5.12 7.09
C ASP A 149 -13.38 -6.39 6.23
N GLY A 150 -12.50 -7.36 6.52
CA GLY A 150 -12.41 -8.64 5.81
C GLY A 150 -11.68 -8.58 4.46
N GLY A 151 -10.97 -7.49 4.16
CA GLY A 151 -10.20 -7.30 2.93
C GLY A 151 -8.96 -6.42 3.13
N ALA A 152 -8.34 -6.03 2.02
CA ALA A 152 -7.13 -5.21 2.00
C ALA A 152 -7.40 -3.84 1.38
N TYR A 153 -7.06 -2.78 2.11
CA TYR A 153 -6.90 -1.44 1.57
C TYR A 153 -5.51 -1.30 0.94
N ILE A 154 -5.44 -0.64 -0.22
CA ILE A 154 -4.25 -0.62 -1.08
C ILE A 154 -4.14 0.77 -1.68
N VAL A 155 -2.97 1.39 -1.52
CA VAL A 155 -2.71 2.74 -2.03
C VAL A 155 -2.02 2.68 -3.40
N SER A 156 -2.43 3.57 -4.29
CA SER A 156 -1.71 3.96 -5.51
C SER A 156 -1.50 5.47 -5.44
N SER A 157 -0.26 5.87 -5.17
CA SER A 157 0.09 7.24 -4.77
C SER A 157 -0.29 8.27 -5.83
N TYR A 158 0.01 7.99 -7.09
CA TYR A 158 -0.29 8.91 -8.17
C TYR A 158 -0.20 8.21 -9.52
N ALA A 159 -0.69 8.89 -10.55
CA ALA A 159 -0.47 8.51 -11.94
C ALA A 159 -0.17 9.77 -12.78
N ARG A 160 0.86 9.69 -13.64
CA ARG A 160 1.29 10.75 -14.56
C ARG A 160 1.16 10.28 -16.02
N ALA A 161 1.98 10.82 -16.93
CA ALA A 161 1.86 10.60 -18.37
C ALA A 161 2.14 9.15 -18.82
N GLU A 162 2.80 8.36 -17.99
CA GLU A 162 3.06 6.94 -18.17
C GLU A 162 1.85 6.03 -17.94
N SER A 163 0.76 6.57 -17.38
CA SER A 163 -0.47 5.83 -17.07
C SER A 163 -1.64 6.34 -17.91
N PRO A 164 -2.66 5.52 -18.20
CA PRO A 164 -3.79 5.93 -19.04
C PRO A 164 -4.55 7.17 -18.58
N VAL A 165 -4.65 7.40 -17.27
CA VAL A 165 -5.32 8.56 -16.69
C VAL A 165 -4.49 9.11 -15.53
N ARG A 166 -4.43 10.44 -15.41
CA ARG A 166 -3.73 11.09 -14.30
C ARG A 166 -4.61 11.18 -13.05
N HIS A 167 -4.00 10.98 -11.89
CA HIS A 167 -4.59 11.26 -10.58
C HIS A 167 -3.46 11.51 -9.58
N ASP A 168 -3.82 12.06 -8.43
CA ASP A 168 -2.88 12.32 -7.33
C ASP A 168 -3.15 11.44 -6.11
N GLY A 169 -3.96 10.40 -6.29
CA GLY A 169 -4.12 9.39 -5.26
C GLY A 169 -5.31 8.51 -5.51
N GLN A 170 -5.13 7.21 -5.28
CA GLN A 170 -6.21 6.25 -5.21
C GLN A 170 -6.02 5.36 -3.99
N VAL A 171 -7.11 5.10 -3.27
CA VAL A 171 -7.15 3.99 -2.30
C VAL A 171 -8.19 2.98 -2.75
N TRP A 172 -7.76 1.75 -2.93
CA TRP A 172 -8.55 0.62 -3.36
C TRP A 172 -8.86 -0.32 -2.20
N PHE A 173 -10.00 -1.00 -2.25
CA PHE A 173 -10.34 -2.07 -1.32
C PHE A 173 -10.52 -3.39 -2.08
N TYR A 174 -9.70 -4.39 -1.76
CA TYR A 174 -9.83 -5.75 -2.26
C TYR A 174 -10.64 -6.62 -1.31
N ASP A 175 -11.79 -7.11 -1.76
CA ASP A 175 -12.61 -8.11 -1.07
C ASP A 175 -12.29 -9.51 -1.61
N PRO A 176 -11.60 -10.40 -0.85
CA PRO A 176 -11.28 -11.74 -1.32
C PRO A 176 -12.48 -12.69 -1.37
N ARG A 177 -13.61 -12.38 -0.71
CA ARG A 177 -14.84 -13.20 -0.79
C ARG A 177 -15.55 -12.95 -2.11
N ARG A 178 -15.62 -11.68 -2.53
CA ARG A 178 -16.25 -11.27 -3.79
C ARG A 178 -15.29 -11.28 -4.97
N ARG A 179 -13.98 -11.32 -4.71
CA ARG A 179 -12.90 -11.19 -5.69
C ARG A 179 -13.03 -9.87 -6.46
N THR A 180 -13.19 -8.78 -5.74
CA THR A 180 -13.40 -7.44 -6.33
C THR A 180 -12.46 -6.40 -5.74
N LEU A 181 -11.94 -5.51 -6.58
CA LEU A 181 -11.26 -4.27 -6.21
C LEU A 181 -12.26 -3.11 -6.35
N THR A 182 -12.47 -2.34 -5.29
CA THR A 182 -13.36 -1.15 -5.30
C THR A 182 -12.55 0.11 -5.03
N LEU A 183 -12.67 1.13 -5.88
CA LEU A 183 -12.05 2.43 -5.64
C LEU A 183 -12.79 3.15 -4.50
N LYS A 184 -12.10 3.41 -3.38
CA LYS A 184 -12.66 4.03 -2.18
C LYS A 184 -12.35 5.51 -2.07
N VAL A 185 -11.13 5.91 -2.40
CA VAL A 185 -10.67 7.30 -2.37
C VAL A 185 -10.06 7.63 -3.72
N LEU A 186 -10.34 8.82 -4.24
CA LEU A 186 -9.75 9.34 -5.46
C LEU A 186 -9.38 10.81 -5.25
N LEU A 187 -8.10 11.13 -5.37
CA LEU A 187 -7.58 12.50 -5.36
C LEU A 187 -7.36 12.93 -6.81
N GLY A 188 -8.03 14.01 -7.20
CA GLY A 188 -7.82 14.63 -8.51
C GLY A 188 -6.46 15.32 -8.58
N VAL A 189 -5.98 15.59 -9.80
CA VAL A 189 -4.70 16.28 -10.00
C VAL A 189 -4.71 17.64 -9.30
N ASN A 190 -3.80 17.81 -8.34
CA ASN A 190 -3.44 19.02 -7.65
C ASN A 190 -2.60 19.92 -8.59
N PRO A 191 -3.13 21.08 -9.01
CA PRO A 191 -2.40 21.97 -9.90
C PRO A 191 -1.35 22.84 -9.19
N ASP A 192 -1.38 22.92 -7.85
CA ASP A 192 -0.51 23.80 -7.06
C ASP A 192 -0.14 23.14 -5.71
N PRO A 193 0.71 22.09 -5.71
CA PRO A 193 1.11 21.35 -4.50
C PRO A 193 1.81 22.19 -3.42
N GLY A 194 2.39 23.33 -3.81
CA GLY A 194 2.97 24.29 -2.86
C GLY A 194 1.92 25.08 -2.07
N ARG A 195 0.63 24.99 -2.44
CA ARG A 195 -0.48 25.64 -1.73
C ARG A 195 -1.32 24.62 -0.99
N ASP A 196 -1.54 24.92 0.29
CA ASP A 196 -2.48 24.21 1.14
C ASP A 196 -3.90 24.19 0.53
N GLY A 197 -4.55 23.02 0.56
CA GLY A 197 -5.96 22.86 0.22
C GLY A 197 -6.30 21.57 -0.54
N ALA A 198 -5.42 21.10 -1.43
CA ALA A 198 -5.58 19.83 -2.13
C ALA A 198 -4.61 18.80 -1.56
N PHE A 199 -5.07 17.54 -1.50
CA PHE A 199 -4.27 16.40 -1.07
C PHE A 199 -3.69 15.68 -2.28
N ASP A 200 -2.48 15.16 -2.16
CA ASP A 200 -1.78 14.38 -3.18
C ASP A 200 -0.74 13.41 -2.59
N GLY A 201 -0.40 12.38 -3.38
CA GLY A 201 0.59 11.39 -3.01
C GLY A 201 0.27 10.64 -1.71
N PRO A 202 -0.94 10.07 -1.53
CA PRO A 202 -1.19 9.20 -0.40
C PRO A 202 -0.20 8.04 -0.44
N ASP A 203 0.35 7.70 0.71
CA ASP A 203 1.18 6.51 0.89
C ASP A 203 0.63 5.68 2.06
N ASN A 204 1.18 5.88 3.25
CA ASN A 204 0.93 4.97 4.36
C ASN A 204 -0.47 5.18 4.92
N ILE A 205 -1.14 4.08 5.27
CA ILE A 205 -2.52 4.12 5.75
C ILE A 205 -2.73 3.30 7.01
N THR A 206 -3.71 3.71 7.82
CA THR A 206 -4.32 2.87 8.85
C THR A 206 -5.83 3.00 8.80
N VAL A 207 -6.54 1.91 9.05
CA VAL A 207 -7.99 2.00 9.29
C VAL A 207 -8.24 2.58 10.67
N SER A 208 -9.15 3.54 10.74
CA SER A 208 -9.53 4.21 11.98
C SER A 208 -10.50 3.33 12.77
N PRO A 209 -10.32 3.15 14.10
CA PRO A 209 -11.30 2.48 14.95
C PRO A 209 -12.63 3.25 15.03
N TYR A 210 -12.66 4.48 14.51
CA TYR A 210 -13.84 5.33 14.40
C TYR A 210 -14.51 5.29 13.02
N GLY A 211 -14.04 4.42 12.12
CA GLY A 211 -14.51 4.30 10.73
C GLY A 211 -13.68 5.14 9.75
N GLY A 212 -13.60 4.69 8.50
CA GLY A 212 -12.77 5.28 7.47
C GLY A 212 -11.27 4.99 7.61
N LEU A 213 -10.49 5.75 6.87
CA LEU A 213 -9.03 5.66 6.78
C LEU A 213 -8.37 6.90 7.37
N ILE A 214 -7.17 6.72 7.89
CA ILE A 214 -6.17 7.77 8.05
C ILE A 214 -5.08 7.51 7.03
N ILE A 215 -4.66 8.56 6.34
CA ILE A 215 -3.76 8.52 5.20
C ILE A 215 -2.67 9.56 5.43
N ALA A 216 -1.43 9.15 5.24
CA ALA A 216 -0.26 10.00 5.27
C ALA A 216 0.13 10.36 3.83
N GLU A 217 0.47 11.63 3.60
CA GLU A 217 1.00 12.10 2.32
C GLU A 217 2.52 11.97 2.26
N ASP A 218 2.96 11.46 1.10
CA ASP A 218 4.28 11.57 0.48
C ASP A 218 4.09 12.26 -0.90
N GLY A 219 3.46 13.44 -0.85
CA GLY A 219 3.07 14.23 -2.03
C GLY A 219 4.13 15.24 -2.45
N GLU A 220 3.77 16.13 -3.36
CA GLU A 220 4.58 17.30 -3.67
C GLU A 220 4.20 18.46 -2.72
N GLY A 221 5.19 19.23 -2.25
CA GLY A 221 4.92 20.47 -1.50
C GLY A 221 4.41 20.26 -0.07
N VAL A 222 3.18 20.70 0.22
CA VAL A 222 2.61 20.69 1.58
C VAL A 222 2.15 19.30 1.97
N GLN A 223 2.59 18.79 3.12
CA GLN A 223 2.30 17.43 3.57
C GLN A 223 1.25 17.37 4.68
N HIS A 224 0.31 16.44 4.56
CA HIS A 224 -0.75 16.25 5.54
C HIS A 224 -0.83 14.82 6.07
N LEU A 225 -1.35 14.75 7.29
CA LEU A 225 -2.11 13.61 7.75
C LEU A 225 -3.58 13.95 7.52
N PHE A 226 -4.31 13.12 6.80
CA PHE A 226 -5.71 13.36 6.48
C PHE A 226 -6.53 12.08 6.66
N GLY A 227 -7.85 12.26 6.77
CA GLY A 227 -8.78 11.16 6.89
C GLY A 227 -9.63 11.02 5.63
N ALA A 228 -10.14 9.81 5.40
CA ALA A 228 -11.17 9.54 4.40
C ALA A 228 -12.33 8.76 5.03
N THR A 229 -13.55 9.20 4.80
CA THR A 229 -14.78 8.49 5.24
C THR A 229 -15.07 7.29 4.33
N ASP A 230 -16.00 6.42 4.75
CA ASP A 230 -16.36 5.20 4.01
C ASP A 230 -16.91 5.47 2.58
N ASP A 231 -17.48 6.65 2.35
CA ASP A 231 -17.96 7.15 1.06
C ASP A 231 -16.89 7.89 0.24
N GLY A 232 -15.67 7.99 0.75
CA GLY A 232 -14.50 8.55 0.06
C GLY A 232 -14.30 10.06 0.22
N ARG A 233 -15.10 10.75 1.06
CA ARG A 233 -14.83 12.17 1.36
C ARG A 233 -13.58 12.30 2.22
N THR A 234 -12.70 13.23 1.85
CA THR A 234 -11.46 13.50 2.57
C THR A 234 -11.61 14.70 3.51
N TYR A 235 -10.83 14.72 4.59
CA TYR A 235 -10.78 15.83 5.54
C TYR A 235 -9.39 15.92 6.18
N PRO A 236 -8.85 17.14 6.43
CA PRO A 236 -7.55 17.30 7.04
C PRO A 236 -7.57 16.87 8.52
N ILE A 237 -6.44 16.32 9.00
CA ILE A 237 -6.21 16.05 10.42
C ILE A 237 -5.07 16.93 10.94
N ALA A 238 -3.95 16.96 10.22
CA ALA A 238 -2.81 17.78 10.54
C ALA A 238 -2.06 18.16 9.26
N ARG A 239 -1.43 19.34 9.26
CA ARG A 239 -0.46 19.77 8.27
C ARG A 239 0.93 19.74 8.90
N ASN A 240 1.94 19.30 8.16
CA ASN A 240 3.32 19.38 8.61
C ASN A 240 3.87 20.80 8.37
N ASP A 241 4.05 21.58 9.43
CA ASP A 241 4.67 22.91 9.38
C ASP A 241 6.17 22.90 9.76
N LEU A 242 6.77 21.72 9.93
CA LEU A 242 8.21 21.60 10.18
C LEU A 242 8.97 21.84 8.87
N ASN A 243 9.37 23.10 8.65
CA ASN A 243 10.20 23.47 7.51
C ASN A 243 11.62 22.88 7.67
N ILE A 244 11.98 21.97 6.77
CA ILE A 244 13.31 21.34 6.66
C ILE A 244 14.18 21.99 5.57
N GLY A 245 13.63 22.96 4.82
CA GLY A 245 14.31 23.75 3.81
C GLY A 245 14.85 25.07 4.36
N THR A 246 14.62 26.15 3.61
CA THR A 246 15.01 27.51 4.01
C THR A 246 13.79 28.41 4.18
N ALA A 247 13.98 29.64 4.69
CA ALA A 247 12.88 30.60 4.79
C ALA A 247 12.34 31.05 3.42
N ASP A 248 13.21 31.14 2.41
CA ASP A 248 12.86 31.57 1.05
C ASP A 248 12.40 30.42 0.15
N ASP A 249 12.77 29.19 0.51
CA ASP A 249 12.44 27.95 -0.21
C ASP A 249 12.07 26.86 0.82
N PRO A 250 10.84 26.90 1.36
CA PRO A 250 10.41 25.96 2.38
C PRO A 250 10.18 24.57 1.80
N ALA A 251 10.52 23.56 2.58
CA ALA A 251 10.28 22.15 2.25
C ALA A 251 9.71 21.43 3.48
N TYR A 252 8.80 20.48 3.25
CA TYR A 252 8.12 19.73 4.31
C TYR A 252 8.29 18.24 4.04
N SER A 253 8.82 17.51 5.02
CA SER A 253 8.95 16.06 4.92
C SER A 253 7.58 15.37 5.00
N GLU A 254 7.44 14.24 4.31
CA GLU A 254 6.26 13.38 4.33
C GLU A 254 5.85 12.95 5.75
N PHE A 255 4.56 12.65 5.89
CA PHE A 255 4.11 11.85 7.02
C PHE A 255 4.30 10.36 6.70
N THR A 256 4.61 9.55 7.71
CA THR A 256 4.80 8.11 7.52
C THR A 256 4.35 7.28 8.73
N GLY A 257 3.90 6.06 8.47
CA GLY A 257 3.56 5.04 9.46
C GLY A 257 2.46 5.42 10.47
N PRO A 258 1.29 5.93 10.03
CA PRO A 258 0.18 6.18 10.95
C PRO A 258 -0.37 4.85 11.52
N VAL A 259 -0.59 4.79 12.83
CA VAL A 259 -1.17 3.61 13.50
C VAL A 259 -1.86 3.99 14.80
N PHE A 260 -3.05 3.45 15.05
CA PHE A 260 -3.75 3.62 16.32
C PHE A 260 -3.20 2.70 17.41
N SER A 261 -3.16 3.21 18.64
CA SER A 261 -3.03 2.39 19.84
C SER A 261 -4.15 1.34 19.91
N PRO A 262 -3.95 0.19 20.57
CA PRO A 262 -4.99 -0.85 20.67
C PRO A 262 -6.30 -0.39 21.31
N ASP A 263 -6.27 0.63 22.18
CA ASP A 263 -7.46 1.24 22.79
C ASP A 263 -8.11 2.34 21.94
N GLY A 264 -7.52 2.65 20.78
CA GLY A 264 -7.98 3.65 19.82
C GLY A 264 -7.85 5.10 20.27
N ARG A 265 -7.17 5.38 21.39
CA ARG A 265 -7.12 6.74 21.97
C ARG A 265 -5.97 7.60 21.46
N THR A 266 -4.92 6.97 20.94
CA THR A 266 -3.74 7.66 20.43
C THR A 266 -3.48 7.20 19.00
N LEU A 267 -3.42 8.14 18.08
CA LEU A 267 -2.85 7.91 16.75
C LEU A 267 -1.37 8.26 16.83
N PHE A 268 -0.50 7.29 16.52
CA PHE A 268 0.89 7.55 16.25
C PHE A 268 1.05 7.82 14.76
N ALA A 269 1.90 8.78 14.40
CA ALA A 269 2.34 9.04 13.03
C ALA A 269 3.74 9.66 13.11
N ASN A 270 4.51 9.60 12.03
CA ASN A 270 5.87 10.12 12.03
C ASN A 270 6.03 11.18 10.94
N ILE A 271 6.98 12.09 11.12
CA ILE A 271 7.55 12.93 10.07
C ILE A 271 8.89 12.31 9.72
N GLN A 272 9.08 11.87 8.47
CA GLN A 272 10.19 10.99 8.09
C GLN A 272 11.56 11.67 8.32
N GLU A 273 11.69 12.92 7.90
CA GLU A 273 12.87 13.75 8.13
C GLU A 273 12.48 14.95 9.02
N PRO A 274 13.10 15.15 10.19
CA PRO A 274 14.31 14.49 10.71
C PRO A 274 14.06 13.21 11.54
N GLY A 275 12.87 12.59 11.45
CA GLY A 275 12.52 11.39 12.21
C GLY A 275 11.82 11.71 13.53
N VAL A 276 10.68 12.38 13.45
CA VAL A 276 9.86 12.78 14.62
C VAL A 276 8.65 11.88 14.73
N MET A 277 8.48 11.19 15.87
CA MET A 277 7.25 10.46 16.18
C MET A 277 6.28 11.35 16.95
N LEU A 278 5.04 11.43 16.48
CA LEU A 278 3.95 12.18 17.08
C LEU A 278 2.98 11.22 17.77
N ALA A 279 2.48 11.62 18.95
CA ALA A 279 1.39 10.95 19.64
C ALA A 279 0.19 11.89 19.70
N ILE A 280 -0.83 11.62 18.88
CA ILE A 280 -1.98 12.50 18.67
C ILE A 280 -3.18 11.94 19.44
N THR A 281 -3.71 12.71 20.40
CA THR A 281 -4.79 12.27 21.30
C THR A 281 -6.18 12.72 20.88
N GLY A 282 -6.32 13.33 19.70
CA GLY A 282 -7.60 13.75 19.13
C GLY A 282 -8.04 15.17 19.53
N PRO A 283 -9.35 15.48 19.45
CA PRO A 283 -10.47 14.58 19.76
C PRO A 283 -10.83 13.57 18.66
N TRP A 284 -10.80 12.28 18.98
CA TRP A 284 -11.20 11.21 18.06
C TRP A 284 -12.67 10.86 18.19
N ARG A 285 -13.40 10.92 17.08
CA ARG A 285 -14.83 10.60 17.01
C ARG A 285 -15.14 10.06 15.61
N ARG A 286 -16.23 9.30 15.51
CA ARG A 286 -16.75 8.85 14.22
C ARG A 286 -17.15 10.07 13.39
N GLN A 287 -16.50 10.24 12.25
CA GLN A 287 -16.88 11.24 11.25
C GLN A 287 -18.12 10.73 10.51
N ARG A 288 -19.12 11.59 10.34
CA ARG A 288 -20.38 11.27 9.63
C ARG A 288 -20.36 11.76 8.21
#